data_AF-A0A943P9S5-F1
#
_entry.id   AF-A0A943P9S5-F1
#
_cell.length_a   1.000
_cell.length_b   1.000
_cell.length_c   1.000
_cell.angle_alpha   90.00
_cell.angle_beta   90.00
_cell.angle_gamma   90.00
#
_symmetry.space_group_name_H-M   'P 1'
#
loop_
_entity.id
_entity.type
_entity.pdbx_description
1 polymer ?
#
loop_
_entity_poly.entity_id
_entity_poly.type
_entity_poly.pdbx_seq_one_letter_code
_entity_poly.pdbx_strand_id
1 'polypeptide(L)'
;MDFFISVLIPVAIFAATAFVIGFLLAVASRVFSVKKDERIEKITELLPGANCGACGYSGCSDYAEAMVKNGAPADKCKVGDSENMKRIAEVLGKDVSVGRRMRAQVFCLGTSELASRKYIYKGLNDCLSVAKLGNGPKECSHGCIGLGSCVKACPFGAIKIDNGVASVEYEKCKACGVCSDVCPQGIIKLIPFDSDFWVGCSSLAGGKEVRSFCNIGCIGCGICVKNCPVGAITVEDNLARIDYDKCIGCGACEEKCPRKTIRSGKKKEISDTVSVTSSSKDSASEDNEIGKRSRFGKTAAGDDDVKTSVRRFWLKRKSVSDKEGKTSESDFERVSESESKSEYKK
;
A
#
# COMPACT_ATOMS: atom_id res chain seq x y z
N MET A 1 -25.36 45.68 -64.99
CA MET A 1 -26.07 44.42 -64.65
C MET A 1 -25.09 43.31 -64.24
N ASP A 2 -23.82 43.43 -64.63
CA ASP A 2 -22.79 42.40 -64.47
C ASP A 2 -22.35 42.15 -63.02
N PHE A 3 -22.43 43.16 -62.14
CA PHE A 3 -22.12 43.02 -60.71
C PHE A 3 -23.17 42.17 -59.96
N PHE A 4 -24.45 42.36 -60.29
CA PHE A 4 -25.53 41.58 -59.70
C PHE A 4 -25.45 40.12 -60.15
N ILE A 5 -25.15 39.86 -61.42
CA ILE A 5 -25.05 38.49 -61.95
C ILE A 5 -23.80 37.77 -61.41
N SER A 6 -22.67 38.46 -61.29
CA SER A 6 -21.40 37.86 -60.83
C SER A 6 -21.34 37.57 -59.33
N VAL A 7 -22.11 38.28 -58.49
CA VAL A 7 -22.13 38.05 -57.03
C VAL A 7 -23.33 37.20 -56.60
N LEU A 8 -24.50 37.44 -57.18
CA LEU A 8 -25.75 36.85 -56.69
C LEU A 8 -25.92 35.39 -57.14
N ILE A 9 -25.38 35.01 -58.31
CA ILE A 9 -25.38 33.61 -58.78
C ILE A 9 -24.51 32.70 -57.89
N PRO A 10 -23.22 33.04 -57.59
CA PRO A 10 -22.42 32.24 -56.67
C PRO A 10 -23.05 32.11 -55.29
N VAL A 11 -23.56 33.22 -54.73
CA VAL A 11 -24.22 33.22 -53.42
C VAL A 11 -25.44 32.30 -53.41
N ALA A 12 -26.26 32.31 -54.48
CA ALA A 12 -27.40 31.41 -54.60
C ALA A 12 -26.96 29.93 -54.70
N ILE A 13 -25.89 29.63 -55.43
CA ILE A 13 -25.35 28.27 -55.55
C ILE A 13 -24.80 27.77 -54.20
N PHE A 14 -24.07 28.61 -53.45
CA PHE A 14 -23.58 28.28 -52.11
C PHE A 14 -24.73 28.08 -51.12
N ALA A 15 -25.77 28.92 -51.18
CA ALA A 15 -26.94 28.78 -50.32
C ALA A 15 -27.71 27.49 -50.63
N ALA A 16 -27.90 27.16 -51.90
CA ALA A 16 -28.58 25.94 -52.33
C ALA A 16 -27.81 24.68 -51.93
N THR A 17 -26.50 24.64 -52.17
CA THR A 17 -25.66 23.50 -51.77
C THR A 17 -25.59 23.35 -50.26
N ALA A 18 -25.49 24.44 -49.49
CA ALA A 18 -25.54 24.40 -48.03
C ALA A 18 -26.87 23.85 -47.52
N PHE A 19 -27.99 24.26 -48.13
CA PHE A 19 -29.31 23.75 -47.77
C PHE A 19 -29.45 22.26 -48.07
N VAL A 20 -29.01 21.81 -49.25
CA VAL A 20 -29.07 20.39 -49.64
C VAL A 20 -28.22 19.52 -48.71
N ILE A 21 -26.97 19.93 -48.44
CA ILE A 21 -26.07 19.19 -47.54
C ILE A 21 -26.61 19.19 -46.10
N GLY A 22 -27.09 20.34 -45.62
CA GLY A 22 -27.69 20.46 -44.29
C GLY A 22 -28.93 19.60 -44.12
N PHE A 23 -29.80 19.55 -45.14
CA PHE A 23 -30.97 18.68 -45.15
C PHE A 23 -30.59 17.19 -45.15
N LEU A 24 -29.62 16.80 -45.99
CA LEU A 24 -29.08 15.43 -46.01
C LEU A 24 -28.50 15.02 -44.65
N LEU A 25 -27.72 15.89 -44.00
CA LEU A 25 -27.17 15.64 -42.68
C LEU A 25 -28.25 15.56 -41.60
N ALA A 26 -29.31 16.37 -41.68
CA ALA A 26 -30.42 16.31 -40.75
C ALA A 26 -31.20 14.99 -40.87
N VAL A 27 -31.43 14.51 -42.10
CA VAL A 27 -32.06 13.21 -42.36
C VAL A 27 -31.17 12.08 -41.87
N ALA A 28 -29.88 12.10 -42.20
CA ALA A 28 -28.92 11.09 -41.73
C ALA A 28 -28.85 11.05 -40.19
N SER A 29 -28.79 12.22 -39.53
CA SER A 29 -28.75 12.33 -38.07
C SER A 29 -29.97 11.68 -37.40
N ARG A 30 -31.18 11.84 -37.97
CA ARG A 30 -32.39 11.16 -37.46
C ARG A 30 -32.43 9.67 -37.76
N VAL A 31 -32.01 9.23 -38.94
CA VAL A 31 -32.04 7.81 -39.32
C VAL A 31 -31.03 7.01 -38.48
N PHE A 32 -29.87 7.60 -38.19
CA PHE A 32 -28.81 6.96 -37.42
C PHE A 32 -28.83 7.32 -35.93
N SER A 33 -29.88 7.98 -35.42
CA SER A 33 -29.98 8.27 -33.98
C SER A 33 -30.18 6.96 -33.20
N VAL A 34 -29.13 6.48 -32.56
CA VAL A 34 -29.18 5.33 -31.66
C VAL A 34 -29.80 5.79 -30.34
N LYS A 35 -30.93 5.18 -29.94
CA LYS A 35 -31.50 5.38 -28.60
C LYS A 35 -30.50 4.86 -27.56
N LYS A 36 -29.74 5.75 -26.95
CA LYS A 36 -28.94 5.43 -25.77
C LYS A 36 -29.89 5.34 -24.58
N ASP A 37 -29.79 4.24 -23.85
CA ASP A 37 -30.52 4.09 -22.59
C ASP A 37 -29.98 5.13 -21.59
N GLU A 38 -30.86 5.98 -21.04
CA GLU A 38 -30.47 7.03 -20.09
C GLU A 38 -29.71 6.48 -18.87
N ARG A 39 -29.88 5.19 -18.55
CA ARG A 39 -29.13 4.51 -17.50
C ARG A 39 -27.64 4.43 -17.80
N ILE A 40 -27.24 4.28 -19.07
CA ILE A 40 -25.84 4.18 -19.48
C ILE A 40 -25.12 5.51 -19.19
N GLU A 41 -25.74 6.65 -19.51
CA GLU A 41 -25.16 7.97 -19.26
C GLU A 41 -25.02 8.22 -17.75
N LYS A 42 -26.08 7.95 -16.96
CA LYS A 42 -26.04 8.06 -15.50
C LYS A 42 -24.95 7.19 -14.86
N ILE A 43 -24.79 5.95 -15.31
CA ILE A 43 -23.75 5.05 -14.79
C ILE A 43 -22.36 5.54 -15.22
N THR A 44 -22.21 6.03 -16.45
CA THR A 44 -20.93 6.53 -16.95
C THR A 44 -20.45 7.74 -16.17
N GLU A 45 -21.34 8.65 -15.78
CA GLU A 45 -21.03 9.81 -14.92
C GLU A 45 -20.62 9.41 -13.50
N LEU A 46 -21.19 8.34 -12.95
CA LEU A 46 -20.84 7.83 -11.62
C LEU A 46 -19.50 7.07 -11.62
N LEU A 47 -19.07 6.55 -12.76
CA LEU A 47 -17.78 5.87 -12.90
C LEU A 47 -16.61 6.86 -12.84
N PRO A 48 -15.39 6.43 -12.46
CA PRO A 48 -14.22 7.31 -12.34
C PRO A 48 -13.75 8.00 -13.63
N GLY A 49 -14.31 7.65 -14.79
CA GLY A 49 -13.88 8.19 -16.10
C GLY A 49 -12.45 7.86 -16.52
N ALA A 50 -11.74 6.99 -15.78
CA ALA A 50 -10.31 6.75 -15.97
C ALA A 50 -9.96 5.92 -17.23
N ASN A 51 -10.93 5.23 -17.84
CA ASN A 51 -10.76 4.41 -19.05
C ASN A 51 -9.53 3.48 -19.03
N CYS A 52 -9.17 2.93 -17.85
CA CYS A 52 -7.92 2.21 -17.64
C CYS A 52 -7.95 0.72 -18.02
N GLY A 53 -9.12 0.18 -18.41
CA GLY A 53 -9.26 -1.21 -18.81
C GLY A 53 -9.15 -2.26 -17.69
N ALA A 54 -8.93 -1.87 -16.44
CA ALA A 54 -8.71 -2.81 -15.33
C ALA A 54 -9.90 -3.75 -15.04
N CYS A 55 -11.12 -3.37 -15.45
CA CYS A 55 -12.33 -4.19 -15.34
C CYS A 55 -12.54 -5.15 -16.52
N GLY A 56 -11.66 -5.13 -17.54
CA GLY A 56 -11.76 -5.97 -18.73
C GLY A 56 -12.57 -5.38 -19.89
N TYR A 57 -12.91 -4.09 -19.83
CA TYR A 57 -13.65 -3.36 -20.87
C TYR A 57 -12.81 -2.20 -21.43
N SER A 58 -13.04 -1.82 -22.68
CA SER A 58 -12.29 -0.77 -23.38
C SER A 58 -12.41 0.62 -22.77
N GLY A 59 -13.48 0.91 -22.02
CA GLY A 59 -13.69 2.19 -21.36
C GLY A 59 -14.80 2.15 -20.31
N CYS A 60 -14.95 3.26 -19.58
CA CYS A 60 -16.02 3.43 -18.59
C CYS A 60 -17.41 3.42 -19.25
N SER A 61 -17.55 4.02 -20.43
CA SER A 61 -18.79 3.98 -21.23
C SER A 61 -19.18 2.56 -21.61
N ASP A 62 -18.20 1.77 -22.07
CA ASP A 62 -18.43 0.42 -22.58
C ASP A 62 -18.75 -0.53 -21.42
N TYR A 63 -18.13 -0.29 -20.27
CA TYR A 63 -18.46 -0.99 -19.04
C TYR A 63 -19.88 -0.66 -18.55
N ALA A 64 -20.27 0.62 -18.57
CA ALA A 64 -21.63 1.04 -18.23
C ALA A 64 -22.68 0.42 -19.18
N GLU A 65 -22.39 0.39 -20.48
CA GLU A 65 -23.25 -0.29 -21.46
C GLU A 65 -23.33 -1.80 -21.19
N ALA A 66 -22.21 -2.45 -20.87
CA ALA A 66 -22.19 -3.85 -20.51
C ALA A 66 -22.96 -4.16 -19.21
N MET A 67 -22.99 -3.25 -18.24
CA MET A 67 -23.83 -3.41 -17.04
C MET A 67 -25.32 -3.41 -17.39
N VAL A 68 -25.75 -2.45 -18.21
CA VAL A 68 -27.17 -2.29 -18.57
C VAL A 68 -27.65 -3.39 -19.52
N LYS A 69 -26.87 -3.70 -20.58
CA LYS A 69 -27.26 -4.65 -21.63
C LYS A 69 -26.95 -6.10 -21.27
N ASN A 70 -25.72 -6.36 -20.81
CA ASN A 70 -25.21 -7.72 -20.62
C ASN A 70 -25.25 -8.17 -19.15
N GLY A 71 -25.66 -7.30 -18.23
CA GLY A 71 -25.71 -7.62 -16.80
C GLY A 71 -24.33 -7.83 -16.17
N ALA A 72 -23.30 -7.14 -16.66
CA ALA A 72 -21.97 -7.19 -16.06
C ALA A 72 -22.02 -6.79 -14.56
N PRO A 73 -21.31 -7.51 -13.68
CA PRO A 73 -21.33 -7.19 -12.25
C PRO A 73 -20.56 -5.88 -12.01
N ALA A 74 -21.08 -5.00 -11.14
CA ALA A 74 -20.47 -3.67 -10.96
C ALA A 74 -19.17 -3.71 -10.16
N ASP A 75 -18.92 -4.77 -9.38
CA ASP A 75 -17.73 -4.95 -8.54
C ASP A 75 -16.40 -5.02 -9.30
N LYS A 76 -16.39 -5.17 -10.64
CA LYS A 76 -15.16 -5.22 -11.43
C LYS A 76 -14.38 -3.90 -11.43
N CYS A 77 -15.01 -2.76 -11.13
CA CYS A 77 -14.29 -1.50 -11.04
C CYS A 77 -13.60 -1.36 -9.68
N LYS A 78 -12.34 -1.82 -9.60
CA LYS A 78 -11.52 -1.72 -8.38
C LYS A 78 -11.20 -0.28 -7.94
N VAL A 79 -11.24 0.66 -8.90
CA VAL A 79 -10.92 2.07 -8.67
C VAL A 79 -12.16 2.87 -8.24
N GLY A 80 -13.36 2.36 -8.54
CA GLY A 80 -14.62 3.01 -8.23
C GLY A 80 -14.81 3.25 -6.74
N ASP A 81 -15.33 4.42 -6.38
CA ASP A 81 -15.70 4.69 -4.99
C ASP A 81 -16.89 3.82 -4.60
N SER A 82 -16.79 3.17 -3.44
CA SER A 82 -17.85 2.39 -2.83
C SER A 82 -19.19 3.11 -2.78
N GLU A 83 -19.21 4.44 -2.60
CA GLU A 83 -20.46 5.21 -2.61
C GLU A 83 -21.07 5.31 -4.01
N ASN A 84 -20.27 5.64 -5.02
CA ASN A 84 -20.73 5.70 -6.41
C ASN A 84 -21.16 4.31 -6.92
N MET A 85 -20.48 3.24 -6.51
CA MET A 85 -20.87 1.87 -6.89
C MET A 85 -22.23 1.46 -6.31
N LYS A 86 -22.60 1.95 -5.11
CA LYS A 86 -23.95 1.76 -4.56
C LYS A 86 -25.02 2.48 -5.38
N ARG A 87 -24.76 3.74 -5.75
CA ARG A 87 -25.67 4.51 -6.63
C ARG A 87 -25.83 3.84 -8.00
N ILE A 88 -24.77 3.28 -8.56
CA ILE A 88 -24.82 2.49 -9.80
C ILE A 88 -25.71 1.24 -9.61
N ALA A 89 -25.62 0.56 -8.47
CA ALA A 89 -26.46 -0.60 -8.17
C ALA A 89 -27.95 -0.23 -8.09
N GLU A 90 -28.28 0.89 -7.44
CA GLU A 90 -29.65 1.43 -7.38
C GLU A 90 -30.20 1.72 -8.78
N VAL A 91 -29.41 2.35 -9.65
CA VAL A 91 -29.79 2.65 -11.05
C VAL A 91 -30.04 1.38 -11.87
N LEU A 92 -29.31 0.29 -11.58
CA LEU A 92 -29.45 -0.99 -12.26
C LEU A 92 -30.63 -1.83 -11.75
N GLY A 93 -31.20 -1.51 -10.59
CA GLY A 93 -32.34 -2.22 -9.99
C GLY A 93 -32.05 -3.70 -9.69
N LYS A 94 -30.77 -4.07 -9.57
CA LYS A 94 -30.31 -5.42 -9.20
C LYS A 94 -29.59 -5.35 -7.87
N ASP A 95 -29.71 -6.41 -7.06
CA ASP A 95 -28.77 -6.70 -5.99
C ASP A 95 -27.38 -6.94 -6.60
N VAL A 96 -26.71 -5.84 -6.93
CA VAL A 96 -25.31 -5.89 -7.29
C VAL A 96 -24.59 -6.21 -6.00
N SER A 97 -23.95 -7.38 -5.95
CA SER A 97 -23.00 -7.70 -4.89
C SER A 97 -21.90 -6.65 -4.91
N VAL A 98 -22.01 -5.63 -4.07
CA VAL A 98 -20.96 -4.63 -3.90
C VAL A 98 -19.77 -5.38 -3.30
N GLY A 99 -18.76 -5.66 -4.13
CA GLY A 99 -17.51 -6.22 -3.67
C GLY A 99 -16.97 -5.38 -2.52
N ARG A 100 -16.51 -6.03 -1.44
CA ARG A 100 -15.96 -5.32 -0.28
C ARG A 100 -14.84 -4.39 -0.75
N ARG A 101 -14.87 -3.13 -0.28
CA ARG A 101 -13.77 -2.18 -0.51
C ARG A 101 -12.50 -2.82 0.04
N MET A 102 -11.45 -2.86 -0.76
CA MET A 102 -10.15 -3.41 -0.37
C MET A 102 -9.16 -2.28 -0.04
N ARG A 103 -8.04 -2.61 0.60
CA ARG A 103 -6.90 -1.71 0.81
C ARG A 103 -5.59 -2.48 0.78
N ALA A 104 -4.51 -1.82 0.41
CA ALA A 104 -3.17 -2.39 0.53
C ALA A 104 -2.73 -2.43 2.00
N GLN A 105 -2.16 -3.55 2.42
CA GLN A 105 -1.56 -3.75 3.73
C GLN A 105 -0.15 -4.30 3.58
N VAL A 106 0.79 -3.75 4.36
CA VAL A 106 2.19 -4.18 4.37
C VAL A 106 2.38 -5.20 5.49
N PHE A 107 2.73 -6.43 5.17
CA PHE A 107 2.93 -7.58 6.07
C PHE A 107 4.32 -7.59 6.72
N CYS A 108 4.77 -6.44 7.23
CA CYS A 108 6.06 -6.33 7.92
C CYS A 108 6.01 -5.19 8.94
N LEU A 109 6.27 -5.48 10.21
CA LEU A 109 6.45 -4.48 11.28
C LEU A 109 7.89 -4.37 11.77
N GLY A 110 8.83 -5.09 11.15
CA GLY A 110 10.24 -5.08 11.51
C GLY A 110 10.90 -3.76 11.09
N THR A 111 10.66 -2.70 11.85
CA THR A 111 11.37 -1.41 11.72
C THR A 111 12.87 -1.62 11.91
N SER A 112 13.64 -0.59 11.58
CA SER A 112 15.11 -0.64 11.63
C SER A 112 15.68 -0.90 13.03
N GLU A 113 14.90 -0.65 14.08
CA GLU A 113 15.25 -0.91 15.48
C GLU A 113 14.83 -2.31 15.94
N LEU A 114 13.77 -2.85 15.34
CA LEU A 114 13.19 -4.13 15.73
C LEU A 114 13.75 -5.31 14.91
N ALA A 115 14.35 -5.05 13.76
CA ALA A 115 14.94 -6.07 12.90
C ALA A 115 16.43 -5.81 12.68
N SER A 116 17.24 -6.85 12.86
CA SER A 116 18.67 -6.79 12.61
C SER A 116 18.98 -6.67 11.11
N ARG A 117 20.16 -6.12 10.82
CA ARG A 117 20.67 -5.91 9.46
C ARG A 117 22.01 -6.61 9.31
N LYS A 118 22.22 -7.28 8.18
CA LYS A 118 23.49 -7.91 7.78
C LYS A 118 24.50 -6.90 7.23
N TYR A 119 24.02 -5.89 6.52
CA TYR A 119 24.87 -4.88 5.89
C TYR A 119 24.14 -3.55 5.71
N ILE A 120 24.91 -2.49 5.44
CA ILE A 120 24.38 -1.17 5.08
C ILE A 120 24.44 -1.07 3.56
N TYR A 121 23.28 -1.01 2.91
CA TYR A 121 23.20 -0.85 1.47
C TYR A 121 23.50 0.61 1.07
N LYS A 122 24.45 0.79 0.16
CA LYS A 122 24.76 2.07 -0.50
C LYS A 122 24.72 1.86 -2.00
N GLY A 123 23.64 2.31 -2.64
CA GLY A 123 23.45 2.12 -4.08
C GLY A 123 22.15 2.77 -4.55
N LEU A 124 21.62 2.30 -5.68
CA LEU A 124 20.36 2.81 -6.22
C LEU A 124 19.21 2.53 -5.27
N ASN A 125 18.37 3.54 -5.04
CA ASN A 125 17.17 3.47 -4.20
C ASN A 125 16.04 2.71 -4.91
N ASP A 126 16.23 1.41 -5.09
CA ASP A 126 15.27 0.50 -5.72
C ASP A 126 15.29 -0.88 -5.04
N CYS A 127 14.14 -1.31 -4.52
CA CYS A 127 13.96 -2.59 -3.87
C CYS A 127 14.25 -3.78 -4.79
N LEU A 128 13.91 -3.70 -6.07
CA LEU A 128 14.07 -4.83 -7.01
C LEU A 128 15.56 -5.15 -7.23
N SER A 129 16.36 -4.12 -7.43
CA SER A 129 17.82 -4.23 -7.58
C SER A 129 18.46 -4.88 -6.35
N VAL A 130 18.06 -4.46 -5.15
CA VAL A 130 18.62 -5.03 -3.91
C VAL A 130 18.09 -6.43 -3.61
N ALA A 131 16.84 -6.73 -3.98
CA ALA A 131 16.31 -8.07 -3.85
C ALA A 131 17.16 -9.08 -4.63
N LYS A 132 17.58 -8.74 -5.86
CA LYS A 132 18.46 -9.57 -6.69
C LYS A 132 19.87 -9.77 -6.11
N LEU A 133 20.37 -8.83 -5.33
CA LEU A 133 21.70 -8.92 -4.69
C LEU A 133 21.68 -9.72 -3.37
N GLY A 134 20.49 -10.02 -2.83
CA GLY A 134 20.37 -10.80 -1.60
C GLY A 134 19.24 -10.34 -0.67
N ASN A 135 18.03 -10.11 -1.17
CA ASN A 135 16.81 -9.85 -0.37
C ASN A 135 16.82 -8.62 0.54
N GLY A 136 17.76 -7.69 0.38
CA GLY A 136 17.80 -6.46 1.19
C GLY A 136 18.79 -6.50 2.34
N PRO A 137 18.98 -5.33 3.01
CA PRO A 137 19.93 -5.19 4.11
C PRO A 137 19.47 -5.84 5.42
N LYS A 138 18.18 -6.18 5.54
CA LYS A 138 17.66 -6.90 6.72
C LYS A 138 18.13 -8.34 6.70
N GLU A 139 18.35 -8.90 7.88
CA GLU A 139 18.66 -10.32 8.01
C GLU A 139 17.49 -11.20 7.56
N CYS A 140 16.26 -10.72 7.79
CA CYS A 140 15.05 -11.37 7.32
C CYS A 140 14.92 -11.29 5.79
N SER A 141 14.99 -12.45 5.14
CA SER A 141 14.82 -12.58 3.67
C SER A 141 13.41 -12.32 3.15
N HIS A 142 12.41 -12.16 4.03
CA HIS A 142 11.00 -11.88 3.70
C HIS A 142 10.55 -10.53 4.28
N GLY A 143 11.51 -9.66 4.61
CA GLY A 143 11.25 -8.38 5.25
C GLY A 143 11.11 -7.23 4.26
N CYS A 144 10.47 -6.14 4.67
CA CYS A 144 10.48 -4.92 3.87
C CYS A 144 11.92 -4.40 3.71
N ILE A 145 12.39 -4.25 2.47
CA ILE A 145 13.74 -3.72 2.15
C ILE A 145 13.84 -2.25 2.57
N GLY A 146 12.76 -1.48 2.41
CA GLY A 146 12.67 -0.09 2.88
C GLY A 146 13.19 0.97 1.90
N LEU A 147 13.45 0.65 0.63
CA LEU A 147 13.93 1.62 -0.38
C LEU A 147 12.80 2.35 -1.15
N GLY A 148 11.54 1.98 -0.93
CA GLY A 148 10.41 2.77 -1.42
C GLY A 148 10.02 2.57 -2.89
N SER A 149 10.33 1.44 -3.55
CA SER A 149 9.80 1.18 -4.91
C SER A 149 8.26 1.23 -4.95
N CYS A 150 7.58 0.77 -3.90
CA CYS A 150 6.12 0.90 -3.77
C CYS A 150 5.64 2.34 -3.60
N VAL A 151 6.45 3.23 -3.00
CA VAL A 151 6.13 4.66 -2.89
C VAL A 151 6.17 5.30 -4.28
N LYS A 152 7.22 5.02 -5.05
CA LYS A 152 7.38 5.52 -6.43
C LYS A 152 6.29 5.01 -7.37
N ALA A 153 5.83 3.78 -7.16
CA ALA A 153 4.82 3.15 -8.02
C ALA A 153 3.38 3.56 -7.68
N CYS A 154 3.12 4.18 -6.52
CA CYS A 154 1.77 4.52 -6.11
C CYS A 154 1.30 5.85 -6.75
N PRO A 155 0.32 5.84 -7.68
CA PRO A 155 -0.15 7.07 -8.32
C PRO A 155 -0.94 7.99 -7.37
N PHE A 156 -1.44 7.43 -6.26
CA PHE A 156 -2.26 8.14 -5.27
C PHE A 156 -1.44 8.66 -4.07
N GLY A 157 -0.13 8.40 -4.02
CA GLY A 157 0.71 8.81 -2.89
C GLY A 157 0.29 8.20 -1.55
N ALA A 158 -0.33 7.01 -1.56
CA ALA A 158 -0.88 6.36 -0.37
C ALA A 158 0.17 5.64 0.48
N ILE A 159 1.43 5.53 0.03
CA ILE A 159 2.47 4.76 0.71
C ILE A 159 3.63 5.68 1.09
N LYS A 160 4.12 5.54 2.32
CA LYS A 160 5.33 6.20 2.82
C LYS A 160 6.28 5.18 3.45
N ILE A 161 7.57 5.48 3.50
CA ILE A 161 8.51 4.68 4.29
C ILE A 161 8.62 5.30 5.68
N ASP A 162 8.28 4.53 6.71
CA ASP A 162 8.45 4.86 8.11
C ASP A 162 9.47 3.91 8.75
N ASN A 163 10.56 4.46 9.29
CA ASN A 163 11.59 3.70 10.00
C ASN A 163 12.14 2.46 9.25
N GLY A 164 12.24 2.55 7.92
CA GLY A 164 12.73 1.46 7.06
C GLY A 164 11.70 0.38 6.73
N VAL A 165 10.40 0.68 6.88
CA VAL A 165 9.27 -0.17 6.52
C VAL A 165 8.22 0.65 5.78
N ALA A 166 7.54 0.07 4.80
CA ALA A 166 6.44 0.74 4.12
C ALA A 166 5.19 0.83 5.03
N SER A 167 4.56 1.99 5.07
CA SER A 167 3.32 2.28 5.77
C SER A 167 2.31 2.83 4.78
N VAL A 168 1.06 2.36 4.86
CA VAL A 168 -0.02 2.72 3.94
C VAL A 168 -1.01 3.64 4.66
N GLU A 169 -1.34 4.76 4.03
CA GLU A 169 -2.44 5.62 4.44
C GLU A 169 -3.74 5.10 3.80
N TYR A 170 -4.62 4.55 4.63
CA TYR A 170 -5.76 3.76 4.16
C TYR A 170 -6.78 4.58 3.36
N GLU A 171 -6.97 5.86 3.72
CA GLU A 171 -7.94 6.72 3.02
C GLU A 171 -7.53 7.05 1.58
N LYS A 172 -6.24 7.20 1.32
CA LYS A 172 -5.71 7.46 -0.03
C LYS A 172 -5.63 6.20 -0.89
N CYS A 173 -5.71 5.02 -0.28
CA CYS A 173 -5.58 3.77 -0.99
C CYS A 173 -6.85 3.46 -1.80
N LYS A 174 -6.69 3.28 -3.12
CA LYS A 174 -7.76 2.87 -4.05
C LYS A 174 -7.66 1.40 -4.49
N ALA A 175 -6.96 0.57 -3.71
CA ALA A 175 -6.83 -0.88 -3.94
C ALA A 175 -6.41 -1.34 -5.34
N CYS A 176 -5.63 -0.53 -6.07
CA CYS A 176 -5.25 -0.83 -7.45
C CYS A 176 -4.27 -2.02 -7.62
N GLY A 177 -3.57 -2.44 -6.56
CA GLY A 177 -2.63 -3.58 -6.60
C GLY A 177 -1.22 -3.26 -7.14
N VAL A 178 -0.98 -2.09 -7.74
CA VAL A 178 0.34 -1.75 -8.32
C VAL A 178 1.50 -1.91 -7.31
N CYS A 179 1.24 -1.59 -6.04
CA CYS A 179 2.23 -1.74 -4.96
C CYS A 179 2.52 -3.20 -4.56
N SER A 180 1.57 -4.13 -4.71
CA SER A 180 1.84 -5.56 -4.50
C SER A 180 2.71 -6.12 -5.61
N ASP A 181 2.46 -5.68 -6.85
CA ASP A 181 3.13 -6.22 -8.03
C ASP A 181 4.60 -5.78 -8.10
N VAL A 182 4.89 -4.54 -7.71
CA VAL A 182 6.27 -4.01 -7.68
C VAL A 182 7.06 -4.50 -6.47
N CYS A 183 6.42 -5.14 -5.48
CA CYS A 183 7.10 -5.55 -4.26
C CYS A 183 7.88 -6.86 -4.49
N PRO A 184 9.22 -6.85 -4.56
CA PRO A 184 9.99 -8.08 -4.83
C PRO A 184 9.90 -9.10 -3.69
N GLN A 185 9.44 -8.68 -2.52
CA GLN A 185 9.29 -9.49 -1.31
C GLN A 185 7.88 -10.04 -1.15
N GLY A 186 6.91 -9.62 -1.98
CA GLY A 186 5.52 -10.09 -1.90
C GLY A 186 4.81 -9.76 -0.58
N ILE A 187 5.33 -8.81 0.20
CA ILE A 187 4.80 -8.48 1.54
C ILE A 187 3.63 -7.49 1.49
N ILE A 188 3.29 -6.90 0.35
CA ILE A 188 2.15 -6.01 0.24
C ILE A 188 1.00 -6.79 -0.37
N LYS A 189 -0.12 -6.92 0.34
CA LYS A 189 -1.30 -7.63 -0.15
C LYS A 189 -2.55 -6.79 0.04
N LEU A 190 -3.56 -7.03 -0.78
CA LEU A 190 -4.87 -6.40 -0.64
C LEU A 190 -5.68 -7.17 0.40
N ILE A 191 -6.20 -6.45 1.39
CA ILE A 191 -7.11 -6.96 2.41
C ILE A 191 -8.40 -6.13 2.44
N PRO A 192 -9.52 -6.67 2.94
CA PRO A 192 -10.75 -5.90 3.08
C PRO A 192 -10.54 -4.64 3.93
N PHE A 193 -11.17 -3.53 3.56
CA PHE A 193 -10.98 -2.23 4.24
C PHE A 193 -11.51 -2.25 5.67
N ASP A 194 -12.62 -2.97 5.87
CA ASP A 194 -13.28 -3.25 7.15
C ASP A 194 -12.47 -4.17 8.07
N SER A 195 -11.40 -4.80 7.58
CA SER A 195 -10.55 -5.63 8.43
C SER A 195 -9.81 -4.79 9.47
N ASP A 196 -10.18 -5.00 10.73
CA ASP A 196 -9.57 -4.33 11.86
C ASP A 196 -8.15 -4.85 12.12
N PHE A 197 -7.91 -6.16 12.02
CA PHE A 197 -6.65 -6.80 12.43
C PHE A 197 -5.92 -7.44 11.26
N TRP A 198 -4.59 -7.37 11.31
CA TRP A 198 -3.72 -8.04 10.34
C TRP A 198 -2.43 -8.53 11.02
N VAL A 199 -1.78 -9.52 10.42
CA VAL A 199 -0.53 -10.10 10.95
C VAL A 199 0.68 -9.36 10.40
N GLY A 200 1.41 -8.69 11.28
CA GLY A 200 2.64 -7.90 11.10
C GLY A 200 3.87 -8.55 10.47
N CYS A 201 3.76 -9.72 9.85
CA CYS A 201 4.90 -10.52 9.46
C CYS A 201 4.62 -11.33 8.20
N SER A 202 5.67 -11.57 7.41
CA SER A 202 5.65 -12.42 6.22
C SER A 202 6.78 -13.46 6.22
N SER A 203 7.51 -13.59 7.32
CA SER A 203 8.59 -14.57 7.44
C SER A 203 8.02 -15.97 7.63
N LEU A 204 8.56 -16.92 6.89
CA LEU A 204 8.27 -18.36 7.01
C LEU A 204 9.31 -19.09 7.89
N ALA A 205 10.27 -18.34 8.42
CA ALA A 205 11.34 -18.88 9.27
C ALA A 205 10.77 -19.42 10.59
N GLY A 206 11.45 -20.42 11.15
CA GLY A 206 11.04 -21.00 12.43
C GLY A 206 11.12 -19.97 13.56
N GLY A 207 10.27 -20.10 14.59
CA GLY A 207 10.19 -19.09 15.67
C GLY A 207 11.50 -18.83 16.42
N LYS A 208 12.41 -19.82 16.51
CA LYS A 208 13.76 -19.64 17.07
C LYS A 208 14.62 -18.72 16.20
N GLU A 209 14.53 -18.89 14.89
CA GLU A 209 15.26 -18.10 13.90
C GLU A 209 14.70 -16.68 13.84
N VAL A 210 13.37 -16.52 13.81
CA VAL A 210 12.74 -15.19 13.84
C VAL A 210 13.19 -14.37 15.05
N ARG A 211 13.41 -15.02 16.21
CA ARG A 211 13.92 -14.33 17.42
C ARG A 211 15.37 -13.89 17.31
N SER A 212 16.20 -14.52 16.47
CA SER A 212 17.59 -14.09 16.29
C SER A 212 17.68 -12.77 15.52
N PHE A 213 16.73 -12.51 14.62
CA PHE A 213 16.77 -11.34 13.75
C PHE A 213 15.62 -10.33 13.88
N CYS A 214 14.50 -10.67 14.52
CA CYS A 214 13.34 -9.78 14.63
C CYS A 214 12.62 -9.85 15.98
N ASN A 215 12.53 -8.69 16.63
CA ASN A 215 11.88 -8.49 17.93
C ASN A 215 10.34 -8.47 17.88
N ILE A 216 9.73 -8.35 16.71
CA ILE A 216 8.27 -8.26 16.53
C ILE A 216 7.72 -9.32 15.57
N GLY A 217 8.57 -10.16 14.98
CA GLY A 217 8.15 -11.17 14.01
C GLY A 217 7.22 -12.23 14.62
N CYS A 218 6.36 -12.80 13.77
CA CYS A 218 5.54 -13.95 14.14
C CYS A 218 6.44 -15.16 14.39
N ILE A 219 6.18 -15.90 15.46
CA ILE A 219 6.96 -17.08 15.85
C ILE A 219 6.18 -18.40 15.68
N GLY A 220 5.01 -18.37 15.04
CA GLY A 220 4.19 -19.56 14.82
C GLY A 220 3.61 -20.21 16.08
N CYS A 221 3.52 -19.51 17.22
CA CYS A 221 3.16 -20.11 18.51
C CYS A 221 1.72 -20.66 18.64
N GLY A 222 0.81 -20.34 17.71
CA GLY A 222 -0.58 -20.82 17.74
C GLY A 222 -1.49 -20.23 18.83
N ILE A 223 -1.00 -19.29 19.66
CA ILE A 223 -1.80 -18.65 20.73
C ILE A 223 -3.00 -17.90 20.14
N CYS A 224 -2.82 -17.27 18.97
CA CYS A 224 -3.91 -16.58 18.26
C CYS A 224 -5.02 -17.54 17.81
N VAL A 225 -4.67 -18.76 17.38
CA VAL A 225 -5.64 -19.79 16.94
C VAL A 225 -6.50 -20.24 18.12
N LYS A 226 -5.86 -20.55 19.27
CA LYS A 226 -6.56 -21.03 20.48
C LYS A 226 -7.52 -20.00 21.08
N ASN A 227 -7.23 -18.72 20.90
CA ASN A 227 -8.00 -17.63 21.49
C ASN A 227 -9.01 -17.00 20.51
N CYS A 228 -9.06 -17.47 19.28
CA CYS A 228 -10.04 -16.98 18.31
C CYS A 228 -11.38 -17.71 18.55
N PRO A 229 -12.45 -17.01 18.96
CA PRO A 229 -13.74 -17.64 19.27
C PRO A 229 -14.41 -18.25 18.02
N VAL A 230 -14.09 -17.71 16.84
CA VAL A 230 -14.68 -18.09 15.55
C VAL A 230 -13.74 -18.93 14.68
N GLY A 231 -12.53 -19.25 15.17
CA GLY A 231 -11.55 -20.04 14.42
C GLY A 231 -11.06 -19.40 13.12
N ALA A 232 -11.06 -18.06 13.02
CA ALA A 232 -10.66 -17.32 11.81
C ALA A 232 -9.14 -17.26 11.57
N ILE A 233 -8.31 -17.84 12.44
CA ILE A 233 -6.84 -17.73 12.33
C ILE A 233 -6.26 -19.14 12.17
N THR A 234 -5.40 -19.30 11.17
CA THR A 234 -4.61 -20.53 10.94
C THR A 234 -3.12 -20.21 11.06
N VAL A 235 -2.32 -21.24 11.34
CA VAL A 235 -0.85 -21.13 11.30
C VAL A 235 -0.34 -22.14 10.29
N GLU A 236 0.28 -21.64 9.23
CA GLU A 236 0.85 -22.40 8.12
C GLU A 236 2.30 -21.93 7.95
N ASP A 237 3.24 -22.86 7.77
CA ASP A 237 4.67 -22.54 7.57
C ASP A 237 5.26 -21.59 8.63
N ASN A 238 4.93 -21.83 9.90
CA ASN A 238 5.32 -21.00 11.05
C ASN A 238 4.75 -19.57 11.06
N LEU A 239 3.80 -19.24 10.17
CA LEU A 239 3.20 -17.91 10.04
C LEU A 239 1.68 -17.97 10.27
N ALA A 240 1.17 -17.05 11.09
CA ALA A 240 -0.26 -16.89 11.28
C ALA A 240 -0.91 -16.18 10.07
N ARG A 241 -2.05 -16.70 9.60
CA ARG A 241 -2.90 -16.11 8.56
C ARG A 241 -4.31 -15.91 9.10
N ILE A 242 -4.95 -14.81 8.73
CA ILE A 242 -6.31 -14.48 9.14
C ILE A 242 -7.22 -14.67 7.94
N ASP A 243 -8.28 -15.45 8.13
CA ASP A 243 -9.43 -15.55 7.26
C ASP A 243 -10.36 -14.38 7.54
N TYR A 244 -10.37 -13.40 6.63
CA TYR A 244 -11.14 -12.16 6.78
C TYR A 244 -12.65 -12.35 6.61
N ASP A 245 -13.10 -13.51 6.15
CA ASP A 245 -14.53 -13.79 5.96
C ASP A 245 -15.17 -14.30 7.25
N LYS A 246 -14.37 -14.92 8.11
CA LYS A 246 -14.79 -15.41 9.43
C LYS A 246 -14.47 -14.46 10.56
N CYS A 247 -13.52 -13.55 10.36
CA CYS A 247 -13.05 -12.66 11.42
C CYS A 247 -14.12 -11.64 11.82
N ILE A 248 -14.53 -11.68 13.09
CA ILE A 248 -15.51 -10.73 13.66
C ILE A 248 -14.89 -9.49 14.31
N GLY A 249 -13.57 -9.28 14.19
CA GLY A 249 -12.92 -8.09 14.76
C GLY A 249 -12.89 -8.03 16.30
N CYS A 250 -12.93 -9.16 17.01
CA CYS A 250 -13.00 -9.17 18.48
C CYS A 250 -11.72 -8.71 19.22
N GLY A 251 -10.57 -8.60 18.54
CA GLY A 251 -9.31 -8.13 19.15
C GLY A 251 -8.56 -9.09 20.07
N ALA A 252 -9.13 -10.25 20.41
CA ALA A 252 -8.48 -11.25 21.29
C ALA A 252 -7.09 -11.71 20.79
N CYS A 253 -6.87 -11.69 19.48
CA CYS A 253 -5.60 -12.07 18.86
C CYS A 253 -4.51 -10.99 19.00
N GLU A 254 -4.87 -9.71 19.02
CA GLU A 254 -3.92 -8.61 19.24
C GLU A 254 -3.44 -8.61 20.70
N GLU A 255 -4.38 -8.70 21.65
CA GLU A 255 -4.10 -8.63 23.08
C GLU A 255 -3.21 -9.78 23.55
N LYS A 256 -3.50 -11.00 23.11
CA LYS A 256 -2.80 -12.21 23.57
C LYS A 256 -1.53 -12.52 22.76
N CYS A 257 -1.19 -11.74 21.72
CA CYS A 257 0.01 -11.98 20.95
C CYS A 257 1.27 -11.58 21.76
N PRO A 258 2.15 -12.51 22.17
CA PRO A 258 3.32 -12.18 22.98
C PRO A 258 4.32 -11.30 22.25
N ARG A 259 4.28 -11.28 20.91
CA ARG A 259 5.15 -10.47 20.06
C ARG A 259 4.53 -9.16 19.61
N LYS A 260 3.23 -8.93 19.90
CA LYS A 260 2.46 -7.77 19.39
C LYS A 260 2.61 -7.57 17.87
N THR A 261 2.71 -8.69 17.15
CA THR A 261 2.80 -8.73 15.69
C THR A 261 1.46 -8.44 15.04
N ILE A 262 0.36 -8.88 15.66
CA ILE A 262 -0.99 -8.59 15.19
C ILE A 262 -1.33 -7.18 15.65
N ARG A 263 -1.75 -6.31 14.73
CA ARG A 263 -2.08 -4.90 15.04
C ARG A 263 -3.42 -4.50 14.46
N SER A 264 -4.12 -3.60 15.16
CA SER A 264 -5.28 -2.91 14.64
C SER A 264 -4.92 -1.84 13.60
N GLY A 265 -5.70 -1.75 12.52
CA GLY A 265 -5.57 -0.74 11.48
C GLY A 265 -6.34 0.55 11.77
N LYS A 266 -7.37 0.52 12.61
CA LYS A 266 -8.10 1.75 12.95
C LYS A 266 -7.27 2.57 13.94
N LYS A 267 -7.01 3.85 13.60
CA LYS A 267 -6.78 4.85 14.64
C LYS A 267 -8.03 4.78 15.53
N LYS A 268 -7.91 4.48 16.82
CA LYS A 268 -9.04 4.61 17.75
C LYS A 268 -9.58 6.03 17.59
N GLU A 269 -10.71 6.18 16.92
CA GLU A 269 -11.46 7.42 16.98
C GLU A 269 -12.05 7.49 18.39
N ILE A 270 -11.53 8.45 19.17
CA ILE A 270 -12.14 8.84 20.44
C ILE A 270 -13.36 9.67 20.02
N SER A 271 -14.52 9.04 19.83
CA SER A 271 -15.72 9.78 19.45
C SER A 271 -17.03 9.09 19.83
N ASP A 272 -17.12 8.48 21.02
CA ASP A 272 -18.42 7.98 21.54
C ASP A 272 -18.66 8.32 23.02
N THR A 273 -18.00 9.33 23.59
CA THR A 273 -18.31 9.84 24.95
C THR A 273 -18.90 11.24 24.96
N VAL A 274 -19.64 11.62 23.91
CA VAL A 274 -20.46 12.83 23.96
C VAL A 274 -21.88 12.52 23.52
N SER A 275 -22.73 12.38 24.54
CA SER A 275 -24.20 12.49 24.61
C SER A 275 -24.67 11.36 25.53
N VAL A 276 -25.18 11.55 26.73
CA VAL A 276 -26.15 12.52 27.28
C VAL A 276 -25.94 12.42 28.80
N THR A 277 -25.73 13.47 29.58
CA THR A 277 -26.80 14.26 30.20
C THR A 277 -26.32 15.65 30.58
N SER A 278 -27.06 16.64 30.10
CA SER A 278 -27.15 18.00 30.60
C SER A 278 -27.54 18.07 32.08
N SER A 279 -26.94 19.03 32.79
CA SER A 279 -27.28 19.65 34.10
C SER A 279 -26.01 19.64 34.96
N SER A 280 -25.48 20.74 35.47
CA SER A 280 -26.06 22.01 35.86
C SER A 280 -24.94 23.06 35.98
N LYS A 281 -25.36 24.33 35.90
CA LYS A 281 -24.59 25.56 36.12
C LYS A 281 -23.81 25.56 37.44
N ASP A 282 -22.75 26.37 37.46
CA ASP A 282 -22.43 27.44 38.45
C ASP A 282 -20.93 27.80 38.25
N SER A 283 -20.59 28.86 37.50
CA SER A 283 -20.43 30.27 37.89
C SER A 283 -19.28 30.59 38.85
N ALA A 284 -18.45 31.57 38.45
CA ALA A 284 -17.54 32.42 39.25
C ALA A 284 -16.25 31.74 39.77
N SER A 285 -15.08 32.38 39.92
CA SER A 285 -14.63 33.78 39.76
C SER A 285 -13.09 33.85 39.90
N GLU A 286 -12.51 34.93 39.36
CA GLU A 286 -11.38 35.74 39.89
C GLU A 286 -9.94 35.20 39.94
N ASP A 287 -9.10 35.80 39.09
CA ASP A 287 -7.90 36.61 39.41
C ASP A 287 -7.14 36.32 40.73
N ASN A 288 -5.84 36.00 40.61
CA ASN A 288 -4.84 36.81 41.31
C ASN A 288 -3.42 36.66 40.75
N GLU A 289 -2.74 37.80 40.75
CA GLU A 289 -1.41 38.06 40.23
C GLU A 289 -0.36 38.07 41.36
N ILE A 290 0.91 37.93 40.96
CA ILE A 290 2.13 38.43 41.64
C ILE A 290 2.71 37.65 42.85
N GLY A 291 3.97 37.22 42.68
CA GLY A 291 5.01 37.65 43.63
C GLY A 291 6.05 36.63 44.11
N LYS A 292 7.24 36.64 43.47
CA LYS A 292 8.63 36.60 44.04
C LYS A 292 8.96 35.47 45.05
N ARG A 293 10.09 34.75 44.98
CA ARG A 293 11.48 35.24 44.90
C ARG A 293 12.47 34.05 44.90
N SER A 294 13.47 34.15 44.03
CA SER A 294 14.85 33.61 44.04
C SER A 294 15.33 32.59 45.11
N ARG A 295 16.14 31.62 44.66
CA ARG A 295 17.56 31.50 45.06
C ARG A 295 18.33 30.49 44.18
N PHE A 296 19.44 30.95 43.59
CA PHE A 296 20.73 30.28 43.33
C PHE A 296 20.73 28.87 42.68
N GLY A 297 21.50 28.58 41.64
CA GLY A 297 22.72 29.24 41.17
C GLY A 297 23.12 28.82 39.76
N LYS A 298 23.86 29.73 39.14
CA LYS A 298 24.52 29.62 37.84
C LYS A 298 25.65 28.58 37.91
N THR A 299 25.84 27.82 36.84
CA THR A 299 27.15 27.81 36.13
C THR A 299 26.89 27.70 34.63
N ALA A 300 27.70 28.45 33.88
CA ALA A 300 27.74 28.51 32.43
C ALA A 300 28.91 27.67 31.92
N ALA A 301 28.76 27.12 30.73
CA ALA A 301 29.75 26.61 29.77
C ALA A 301 29.07 25.41 29.06
N GLY A 302 28.98 25.31 27.75
CA GLY A 302 29.86 25.79 26.69
C GLY A 302 29.92 24.63 25.71
N ASP A 303 29.54 24.86 24.46
CA ASP A 303 29.70 23.92 23.37
C ASP A 303 31.18 23.53 23.26
N ASP A 304 31.49 22.24 23.43
CA ASP A 304 32.66 21.51 22.89
C ASP A 304 32.94 20.26 23.75
N ASP A 305 32.36 19.09 23.44
CA ASP A 305 32.91 17.81 23.95
C ASP A 305 32.41 16.52 23.26
N VAL A 306 32.46 16.46 21.92
CA VAL A 306 32.18 15.24 21.13
C VAL A 306 33.47 14.44 20.82
N LYS A 307 34.63 14.75 21.43
CA LYS A 307 35.92 14.13 21.05
C LYS A 307 36.57 13.20 22.08
N THR A 308 35.93 12.87 23.20
CA THR A 308 36.61 12.12 24.28
C THR A 308 35.95 10.79 24.66
N SER A 309 35.36 10.08 23.68
CA SER A 309 34.90 8.69 23.89
C SER A 309 35.41 7.66 22.85
N VAL A 310 36.05 8.11 21.76
CA VAL A 310 36.55 7.21 20.69
C VAL A 310 37.95 6.64 20.97
N ARG A 311 38.72 7.23 21.91
CA ARG A 311 40.09 6.77 22.23
C ARG A 311 40.20 5.56 23.16
N ARG A 312 39.14 5.18 23.88
CA ARG A 312 39.21 4.10 24.88
C ARG A 312 38.89 2.70 24.36
N PHE A 313 38.35 2.57 23.15
CA PHE A 313 37.98 1.26 22.58
C PHE A 313 39.06 0.64 21.68
N TRP A 314 40.06 1.42 21.24
CA TRP A 314 41.08 0.98 20.27
C TRP A 314 42.30 0.28 20.90
N LEU A 315 42.47 0.31 22.23
CA LEU A 315 43.63 -0.28 22.91
C LEU A 315 43.40 -1.69 23.47
N LYS A 316 42.18 -2.25 23.39
CA LYS A 316 41.86 -3.57 23.99
C LYS A 316 41.75 -4.73 23.00
N ARG A 317 42.07 -4.51 21.72
CA ARG A 317 42.04 -5.57 20.68
C ARG A 317 43.41 -5.97 20.13
N LYS A 318 44.50 -5.43 20.67
CA LYS A 318 45.88 -5.67 20.20
C LYS A 318 46.64 -6.76 20.97
N SER A 319 45.97 -7.59 21.78
CA SER A 319 46.61 -8.62 22.61
C SER A 319 46.12 -10.05 22.36
N VAL A 320 45.43 -10.32 21.24
CA VAL A 320 44.89 -11.66 20.91
C VAL A 320 45.17 -12.02 19.43
N SER A 321 46.26 -11.55 18.84
CA SER A 321 46.68 -12.01 17.49
C SER A 321 48.14 -12.47 17.37
N ASP A 322 48.83 -12.75 18.49
CA ASP A 322 50.24 -13.19 18.48
C ASP A 322 50.43 -14.64 18.98
N LYS A 323 49.39 -15.46 18.95
CA LYS A 323 49.50 -16.90 19.23
C LYS A 323 48.61 -17.70 18.30
N GLU A 324 49.12 -17.97 17.10
CA GLU A 324 48.92 -19.18 16.29
C GLU A 324 49.26 -18.85 14.82
N GLY A 325 50.53 -19.07 14.47
CA GLY A 325 51.05 -18.79 13.13
C GLY A 325 52.33 -19.58 12.88
N LYS A 326 52.20 -20.91 12.75
CA LYS A 326 53.19 -21.78 12.11
C LYS A 326 52.42 -22.87 11.38
N THR A 327 52.37 -22.78 10.04
CA THR A 327 52.82 -23.81 9.09
C THR A 327 52.61 -23.35 7.64
N SER A 328 53.75 -23.15 6.98
CA SER A 328 54.12 -23.40 5.58
C SER A 328 53.15 -23.07 4.42
N GLU A 329 53.61 -22.11 3.62
CA GLU A 329 53.42 -22.02 2.17
C GLU A 329 53.82 -23.34 1.47
N SER A 330 52.85 -24.04 0.90
CA SER A 330 52.98 -24.91 -0.29
C SER A 330 51.66 -25.65 -0.43
N ASP A 331 50.78 -25.16 -1.32
CA ASP A 331 49.78 -25.93 -2.09
C ASP A 331 48.88 -24.96 -2.87
N PHE A 332 49.53 -23.99 -3.53
CA PHE A 332 48.90 -23.05 -4.45
C PHE A 332 49.31 -23.45 -5.87
N GLU A 333 48.97 -24.68 -6.31
CA GLU A 333 49.04 -25.11 -7.72
C GLU A 333 48.60 -26.59 -7.86
N ARG A 334 47.28 -26.83 -7.83
CA ARG A 334 46.60 -27.92 -8.55
C ARG A 334 45.11 -27.87 -8.22
N VAL A 335 44.31 -27.35 -9.15
CA VAL A 335 43.01 -27.87 -9.65
C VAL A 335 42.48 -26.74 -10.55
N SER A 336 43.03 -26.67 -11.75
CA SER A 336 42.53 -25.81 -12.83
C SER A 336 42.55 -26.63 -14.12
N GLU A 337 41.83 -27.76 -14.15
CA GLU A 337 41.53 -28.51 -15.38
C GLU A 337 40.68 -29.75 -15.05
N SER A 338 39.38 -29.58 -14.83
CA SER A 338 38.36 -30.60 -15.09
C SER A 338 36.99 -30.09 -14.65
N GLU A 339 36.28 -29.35 -15.52
CA GLU A 339 34.80 -29.34 -15.60
C GLU A 339 34.32 -28.38 -16.71
N SER A 340 34.96 -28.48 -17.89
CA SER A 340 34.51 -27.83 -19.11
C SER A 340 34.35 -28.86 -20.22
N LYS A 341 33.41 -29.80 -20.05
CA LYS A 341 32.81 -30.62 -21.13
C LYS A 341 31.87 -31.67 -20.55
N SER A 342 30.58 -31.35 -20.44
CA SER A 342 29.48 -32.25 -20.81
C SER A 342 28.15 -31.61 -20.45
N GLU A 343 27.46 -31.05 -21.45
CA GLU A 343 26.01 -31.15 -21.65
C GLU A 343 25.55 -30.06 -22.61
N TYR A 344 25.84 -30.25 -23.91
CA TYR A 344 25.07 -29.70 -25.02
C TYR A 344 25.35 -30.56 -26.26
N LYS A 345 24.65 -31.70 -26.35
CA LYS A 345 24.18 -32.34 -27.60
C LYS A 345 23.59 -33.73 -27.31
N LYS A 346 22.27 -33.83 -27.30
CA LYS A 346 21.49 -34.50 -28.34
C LYS A 346 20.02 -34.14 -28.20
#